data_AF-A0A7X2N120-F1
#
_entry.id   AF-A0A7X2N120-F1
#
_cell.length_a   1.000
_cell.length_b   1.000
_cell.length_c   1.000
_cell.angle_alpha   90.00
_cell.angle_beta   90.00
_cell.angle_gamma   90.00
#
_symmetry.space_group_name_H-M   'P 1'
#
loop_
_entity.id
_entity.type
_entity.pdbx_description
1 polymer ?
#
loop_
_entity_poly.entity_id
_entity_poly.type
_entity_poly.pdbx_seq_one_letter_code
_entity_poly.pdbx_strand_id
1 'polypeptide(L)'
;MIFTNLFKISDFEPVDLNERFVVNLYNRCLPTSTTTDYEPSTLIAKPNYFNVVDRLQFDKHKLKKEKKTIMYLMGQLRDVHKHKYLVLDHSILKYDGTQWTQNRDAELALLHLCKACDLIEPFDVGKRGLMSYYHKDIIPTLTPEDKNFKSWYKKQFG
;
A
#
# COMPACT_ATOMS: atom_id res chain seq x y z
N MET A 1 -9.79 -22.41 8.96
CA MET A 1 -8.68 -21.43 8.87
C MET A 1 -9.26 -20.10 9.29
N ILE A 2 -8.94 -19.64 10.50
CA ILE A 2 -9.55 -18.47 11.16
C ILE A 2 -8.79 -17.25 10.63
N PHE A 3 -9.40 -16.44 9.77
CA PHE A 3 -8.87 -15.13 9.40
C PHE A 3 -8.99 -14.25 10.64
N THR A 4 -7.86 -13.99 11.30
CA THR A 4 -7.80 -13.06 12.42
C THR A 4 -8.20 -11.67 11.95
N ASN A 5 -9.17 -11.12 12.67
CA ASN A 5 -9.94 -9.91 12.41
C ASN A 5 -9.02 -8.66 12.33
N LEU A 6 -8.46 -8.39 11.15
CA LEU A 6 -7.48 -7.31 10.91
C LEU A 6 -8.08 -5.91 10.98
N PHE A 7 -9.42 -5.78 10.90
CA PHE A 7 -10.09 -4.50 11.01
C PHE A 7 -11.30 -4.62 11.95
N LYS A 8 -11.15 -4.15 13.20
CA LYS A 8 -12.32 -3.86 14.03
C LYS A 8 -13.16 -2.77 13.33
N ILE A 9 -14.46 -3.03 13.16
CA ILE A 9 -15.44 -2.24 12.40
C ILE A 9 -15.50 -0.75 12.81
N SER A 10 -15.17 -0.38 14.05
CA SER A 10 -15.50 0.94 14.59
C SER A 10 -14.61 2.12 14.15
N ASP A 11 -13.41 1.87 13.58
CA ASP A 11 -12.40 2.92 13.39
C ASP A 11 -11.89 3.04 11.94
N PHE A 12 -12.55 2.42 10.98
CA PHE A 12 -12.04 2.34 9.61
C PHE A 12 -13.14 2.63 8.57
N GLU A 13 -12.92 3.69 7.78
CA GLU A 13 -13.76 4.04 6.64
C GLU A 13 -13.11 3.52 5.34
N PRO A 14 -13.78 2.59 4.63
CA PRO A 14 -13.41 2.13 3.29
C PRO A 14 -13.26 3.28 2.28
N VAL A 15 -12.19 3.29 1.50
CA VAL A 15 -11.86 4.36 0.54
C VAL A 15 -11.39 3.78 -0.81
N ASP A 16 -11.72 4.44 -1.92
CA ASP A 16 -11.22 4.03 -3.26
C ASP A 16 -9.75 4.39 -3.45
N LEU A 17 -8.99 3.51 -4.11
CA LEU A 17 -7.63 3.80 -4.53
C LEU A 17 -7.63 4.81 -5.70
N ASN A 18 -7.19 6.04 -5.41
CA ASN A 18 -7.00 7.11 -6.38
C ASN A 18 -5.83 8.04 -6.00
N GLU A 19 -5.31 8.76 -6.98
CA GLU A 19 -4.16 9.67 -6.85
C GLU A 19 -4.32 10.69 -5.71
N ARG A 20 -5.44 11.43 -5.68
CA ARG A 20 -5.66 12.49 -4.69
C ARG A 20 -5.60 11.95 -3.26
N PHE A 21 -6.20 10.79 -3.02
CA PHE A 21 -6.21 10.20 -1.69
C PHE A 21 -4.81 9.72 -1.28
N VAL A 22 -4.09 9.04 -2.17
CA VAL A 22 -2.73 8.55 -1.91
C VAL A 22 -1.78 9.70 -1.61
N VAL A 23 -1.80 10.78 -2.40
CA VAL A 23 -0.94 11.95 -2.19
C VAL A 23 -1.23 12.62 -0.84
N ASN A 24 -2.51 12.78 -0.49
CA ASN A 24 -2.89 13.34 0.80
C ASN A 24 -2.44 12.45 1.96
N LEU A 25 -2.64 11.14 1.86
CA LEU A 25 -2.21 10.17 2.86
C LEU A 25 -0.70 10.17 3.04
N TYR A 26 0.06 10.19 1.93
CA TYR A 26 1.51 10.29 1.95
C TYR A 26 1.98 11.54 2.69
N ASN A 27 1.41 12.72 2.34
CA ASN A 27 1.74 13.98 3.00
C ASN A 27 1.40 13.97 4.50
N ARG A 28 0.30 13.32 4.91
CA ARG A 28 -0.04 13.16 6.33
C ARG A 28 1.01 12.35 7.11
N CYS A 29 1.72 11.43 6.46
CA CYS A 29 2.74 10.59 7.09
C CYS A 29 4.14 11.22 7.09
N LEU A 30 4.34 12.37 6.44
CA LEU A 30 5.66 12.99 6.37
C LEU A 30 6.14 13.53 7.74
N PRO A 31 7.45 13.49 8.00
CA PRO A 31 8.05 14.12 9.17
C PRO A 31 7.80 15.64 9.19
N THR A 32 7.72 16.18 10.39
CA THR A 32 7.68 17.63 10.68
C THR A 32 8.85 17.99 11.60
N SER A 33 9.05 19.28 11.88
CA SER A 33 10.10 19.74 12.82
C SER A 33 9.97 19.15 14.24
N THR A 34 8.79 18.63 14.58
CA THR A 34 8.47 17.98 15.86
C THR A 34 8.58 16.46 15.84
N THR A 35 8.93 15.84 14.72
CA THR A 35 9.02 14.37 14.61
C THR A 35 10.23 13.85 15.39
N THR A 36 9.97 12.92 16.30
CA THR A 36 10.98 12.31 17.19
C THR A 36 11.26 10.84 16.89
N ASP A 37 10.35 10.14 16.21
CA ASP A 37 10.51 8.74 15.80
C ASP A 37 10.21 8.57 14.31
N TYR A 38 11.12 7.90 13.61
CA TYR A 38 11.17 7.81 12.16
C TYR A 38 11.07 6.37 11.69
N GLU A 39 10.31 6.13 10.62
CA GLU A 39 10.21 4.82 9.97
C GLU A 39 10.81 4.89 8.56
N PRO A 40 11.89 4.16 8.27
CA PRO A 40 12.51 4.17 6.94
C PRO A 40 11.71 3.39 5.90
N SER A 41 11.78 3.83 4.65
CA SER A 41 11.29 3.13 3.48
C SER A 41 12.37 3.05 2.42
N THR A 42 12.90 1.84 2.21
CA THR A 42 13.81 1.55 1.09
C THR A 42 13.06 0.72 0.05
N LEU A 43 12.73 1.32 -1.09
CA LEU A 43 11.91 0.64 -2.11
C LEU A 43 12.67 -0.39 -2.94
N ILE A 44 13.96 -0.18 -3.23
CA ILE A 44 14.74 -1.08 -4.10
C ILE A 44 15.93 -1.65 -3.32
N ALA A 45 16.11 -2.97 -3.34
CA ALA A 45 17.12 -3.67 -2.53
C ALA A 45 18.57 -3.33 -2.93
N LYS A 46 18.82 -3.20 -4.25
CA LYS A 46 20.14 -2.98 -4.83
C LYS A 46 20.08 -1.92 -5.93
N PRO A 47 19.98 -0.63 -5.59
CA PRO A 47 20.17 0.41 -6.58
C PRO A 47 21.65 0.37 -6.96
N ASN A 48 21.97 -0.09 -8.17
CA ASN A 48 23.23 0.31 -8.76
C ASN A 48 23.19 1.84 -8.82
N TYR A 49 23.91 2.51 -7.93
CA TYR A 49 23.96 3.97 -7.74
C TYR A 49 22.73 4.56 -7.02
N PHE A 50 22.97 4.97 -5.78
CA PHE A 50 22.01 5.56 -4.84
C PHE A 50 21.29 6.78 -5.42
N ASN A 51 20.07 6.61 -5.90
CA ASN A 51 19.13 7.71 -6.05
C ASN A 51 18.42 7.92 -4.71
N VAL A 52 18.41 9.16 -4.21
CA VAL A 52 17.77 9.56 -2.93
C VAL A 52 16.28 9.19 -2.91
N VAL A 53 15.64 9.10 -4.08
CA VAL A 53 14.22 8.75 -4.22
C VAL A 53 13.91 7.35 -3.68
N ASP A 54 14.87 6.41 -3.71
CA ASP A 54 14.63 5.04 -3.25
C ASP A 54 14.58 4.91 -1.72
N ARG A 55 15.00 5.95 -0.98
CA ARG A 55 15.10 5.96 0.48
C ARG A 55 14.42 7.18 1.07
N LEU A 56 13.33 6.96 1.78
CA LEU A 56 12.58 8.00 2.47
C LEU A 56 12.36 7.63 3.95
N GLN A 57 11.95 8.62 4.74
CA GLN A 57 11.55 8.41 6.13
C GLN A 57 10.18 9.03 6.37
N PHE A 58 9.36 8.33 7.16
CA PHE A 58 8.05 8.78 7.61
C PHE A 58 8.06 9.06 9.10
N ASP A 59 7.14 9.89 9.56
CA ASP A 59 6.80 9.97 10.98
C ASP A 59 6.13 8.67 11.40
N LYS A 60 6.78 7.91 12.28
CA LYS A 60 6.32 6.57 12.65
C LYS A 60 4.97 6.57 13.35
N HIS A 61 4.67 7.60 14.14
CA HIS A 61 3.40 7.69 14.86
C HIS A 61 2.25 7.99 13.88
N LYS A 62 2.47 8.91 12.93
CA LYS A 62 1.48 9.20 11.87
C LYS A 62 1.27 7.98 10.96
N LEU A 63 2.35 7.30 10.58
CA LEU A 63 2.28 6.09 9.77
C LEU A 63 1.49 4.97 10.47
N LYS A 64 1.75 4.73 11.76
CA LYS A 64 1.04 3.71 12.55
C LYS A 64 -0.46 4.00 12.64
N LYS A 65 -0.85 5.27 12.75
CA LYS A 65 -2.26 5.69 12.76
C LYS A 65 -2.97 5.36 11.45
N GLU A 66 -2.26 5.49 10.33
CA GLU A 66 -2.81 5.29 8.98
C GLU A 66 -2.62 3.87 8.43
N LYS A 67 -1.93 2.97 9.16
CA LYS A 67 -1.54 1.64 8.68
C LYS A 67 -2.71 0.84 8.10
N LYS A 68 -3.89 0.86 8.73
CA LYS A 68 -5.08 0.16 8.23
C LYS A 68 -5.53 0.70 6.87
N THR A 69 -5.52 2.02 6.68
CA THR A 69 -5.84 2.69 5.41
C THR A 69 -4.85 2.30 4.33
N ILE A 70 -3.55 2.29 4.66
CA ILE A 70 -2.49 1.90 3.72
C ILE A 70 -2.67 0.43 3.29
N MET A 71 -2.90 -0.47 4.24
CA MET A 71 -3.21 -1.87 3.96
C MET A 71 -4.45 -2.03 3.09
N TYR A 72 -5.49 -1.24 3.35
CA TYR A 72 -6.73 -1.29 2.59
C TYR A 72 -6.54 -0.85 1.14
N LEU A 73 -5.81 0.25 0.91
CA LEU A 73 -5.51 0.74 -0.44
C LEU A 73 -4.64 -0.25 -1.22
N MET A 74 -3.61 -0.79 -0.58
CA MET A 74 -2.75 -1.81 -1.17
C MET A 74 -3.55 -3.04 -1.59
N GLY A 75 -4.53 -3.45 -0.79
CA GLY A 75 -5.42 -4.56 -1.10
C GLY A 75 -6.23 -4.40 -2.39
N GLN A 76 -6.35 -3.19 -2.93
CA GLN A 76 -7.07 -2.92 -4.18
C GLN A 76 -6.18 -3.08 -5.42
N LEU A 77 -4.87 -3.27 -5.25
CA LEU A 77 -3.97 -3.48 -6.38
C LEU A 77 -4.28 -4.81 -7.08
N ARG A 78 -4.18 -4.80 -8.41
CA ARG A 78 -4.46 -5.96 -9.25
C ARG A 78 -3.66 -7.19 -8.85
N ASP A 79 -2.38 -6.99 -8.60
CA ASP A 79 -1.46 -8.08 -8.30
C ASP A 79 -1.77 -8.71 -6.93
N VAL A 80 -2.37 -7.98 -5.97
CA VAL A 80 -2.82 -8.56 -4.69
C VAL A 80 -3.95 -9.56 -4.89
N HIS A 81 -4.84 -9.31 -5.86
CA HIS A 81 -5.95 -10.22 -6.17
C HIS A 81 -5.53 -11.43 -7.01
N LYS A 82 -4.45 -11.31 -7.80
CA LYS A 82 -4.11 -12.30 -8.84
C LYS A 82 -2.80 -13.04 -8.59
N HIS A 83 -1.89 -12.48 -7.79
CA HIS A 83 -0.50 -12.92 -7.68
C HIS A 83 -0.05 -12.98 -6.22
N LYS A 84 1.07 -13.67 -5.98
CA LYS A 84 1.70 -13.76 -4.65
C LYS A 84 2.78 -12.68 -4.45
N TYR A 85 2.91 -11.77 -5.41
CA TYR A 85 3.94 -10.74 -5.48
C TYR A 85 3.39 -9.56 -6.27
N LEU A 86 3.97 -8.40 -6.04
CA LEU A 86 3.74 -7.17 -6.77
C LEU A 86 4.82 -6.98 -7.83
N VAL A 87 4.43 -6.68 -9.07
CA VAL A 87 5.34 -6.16 -10.09
C VAL A 87 5.21 -4.64 -10.12
N LEU A 88 6.34 -3.92 -10.15
CA LEU A 88 6.35 -2.46 -10.07
C LEU A 88 5.47 -1.81 -11.16
N ASP A 89 5.66 -2.20 -12.42
CA ASP A 89 4.93 -1.64 -13.57
C ASP A 89 3.42 -1.95 -13.56
N HIS A 90 3.00 -2.91 -12.74
CA HIS A 90 1.60 -3.26 -12.55
C HIS A 90 0.97 -2.52 -11.37
N SER A 91 1.76 -1.82 -10.57
CA SER A 91 1.29 -1.19 -9.34
C SER A 91 0.37 0.01 -9.58
N ILE A 92 0.23 0.45 -10.84
CA ILE A 92 -0.74 1.45 -11.28
C ILE A 92 -2.15 0.89 -11.57
N LEU A 93 -2.35 -0.43 -11.47
CA LEU A 93 -3.60 -1.10 -11.82
C LEU A 93 -4.40 -1.56 -10.60
N LYS A 94 -5.71 -1.28 -10.61
CA LYS A 94 -6.69 -1.83 -9.66
C LYS A 94 -7.09 -3.26 -10.05
N TYR A 95 -7.72 -3.98 -9.11
CA TYR A 95 -8.18 -5.36 -9.29
C TYR A 95 -9.13 -5.58 -10.46
N ASP A 96 -9.92 -4.58 -10.82
CA ASP A 96 -10.82 -4.57 -11.98
C ASP A 96 -10.09 -4.30 -13.32
N GLY A 97 -8.78 -4.04 -13.28
CA GLY A 97 -7.95 -3.75 -14.45
C GLY A 97 -7.88 -2.27 -14.84
N THR A 98 -8.58 -1.38 -14.14
CA THR A 98 -8.50 0.07 -14.37
C THR A 98 -7.18 0.64 -13.83
N GLN A 99 -6.70 1.73 -14.44
CA GLN A 99 -5.56 2.50 -13.92
C GLN A 99 -6.05 3.47 -12.84
N TRP A 100 -5.43 3.47 -11.66
CA TRP A 100 -5.75 4.43 -10.60
C TRP A 100 -4.86 5.70 -10.65
N THR A 101 -3.74 5.63 -11.36
CA THR A 101 -2.82 6.74 -11.56
C THR A 101 -2.05 6.58 -12.88
N GLN A 102 -1.68 7.72 -13.47
CA GLN A 102 -0.61 7.83 -14.47
C GLN A 102 0.57 8.66 -13.92
N ASN A 103 0.41 9.22 -12.72
CA ASN A 103 1.41 10.00 -12.01
C ASN A 103 2.36 9.07 -11.26
N ARG A 104 3.63 9.07 -11.69
CA ARG A 104 4.70 8.26 -11.11
C ARG A 104 4.97 8.60 -9.65
N ASP A 105 4.82 9.87 -9.26
CA ASP A 105 5.03 10.29 -7.88
C ASP A 105 3.95 9.72 -6.95
N ALA A 106 2.69 9.66 -7.42
CA ALA A 106 1.60 9.06 -6.67
C ALA A 106 1.78 7.54 -6.53
N GLU A 107 2.21 6.87 -7.60
CA GLU A 107 2.56 5.45 -7.56
C GLU A 107 3.65 5.17 -6.51
N LEU A 108 4.78 5.89 -6.59
CA LEU A 108 5.88 5.73 -5.64
C LEU A 108 5.46 6.10 -4.22
N ALA A 109 4.61 7.12 -4.02
CA ALA A 109 4.07 7.48 -2.72
C ALA A 109 3.31 6.31 -2.07
N LEU A 110 2.44 5.61 -2.80
CA LEU A 110 1.75 4.41 -2.30
C LEU A 110 2.76 3.32 -1.92
N LEU A 111 3.72 3.04 -2.79
CA LEU A 111 4.70 1.96 -2.56
C LEU A 111 5.57 2.24 -1.34
N HIS A 112 6.03 3.48 -1.16
CA HIS A 112 6.81 3.89 0.01
C HIS A 112 6.00 3.72 1.30
N LEU A 113 4.73 4.13 1.31
CA LEU A 113 3.83 3.89 2.45
C LEU A 113 3.70 2.39 2.76
N CYS A 114 3.54 1.56 1.73
CA CYS A 114 3.45 0.10 1.89
C CYS A 114 4.75 -0.50 2.45
N LYS A 115 5.90 -0.08 1.94
CA LYS A 115 7.21 -0.55 2.41
C LYS A 115 7.47 -0.12 3.86
N ALA A 116 7.16 1.11 4.23
CA ALA A 116 7.31 1.63 5.58
C ALA A 116 6.36 0.93 6.57
N CYS A 117 5.17 0.51 6.13
CA CYS A 117 4.24 -0.27 6.94
C CYS A 117 4.60 -1.77 7.05
N ASP A 118 5.73 -2.17 6.46
CA ASP A 118 6.19 -3.55 6.36
C ASP A 118 5.16 -4.47 5.67
N LEU A 119 4.56 -3.98 4.58
CA LEU A 119 3.57 -4.74 3.79
C LEU A 119 4.19 -5.42 2.57
N ILE A 120 5.32 -4.88 2.11
CA ILE A 120 6.09 -5.39 0.98
C ILE A 120 7.57 -5.43 1.33
N GLU A 121 8.28 -6.39 0.74
CA GLU A 121 9.74 -6.37 0.70
C GLU A 121 10.22 -5.23 -0.21
N PRO A 122 11.49 -4.82 -0.12
CA PRO A 122 12.08 -4.03 -1.19
C PRO A 122 11.97 -4.78 -2.53
N PHE A 123 11.68 -4.05 -3.60
CA PHE A 123 11.71 -4.57 -4.95
C PHE A 123 13.12 -5.01 -5.32
N ASP A 124 13.22 -6.17 -5.96
CA ASP A 124 14.46 -6.70 -6.54
C ASP A 124 14.19 -7.22 -7.95
N VAL A 125 15.26 -7.43 -8.71
CA VAL A 125 15.20 -7.93 -10.09
C VAL A 125 14.61 -9.34 -10.08
N GLY A 126 13.45 -9.48 -10.70
CA GLY A 126 12.76 -10.75 -10.91
C GLY A 126 12.56 -11.07 -12.39
N LYS A 127 11.94 -12.23 -12.66
CA LYS A 127 11.69 -12.72 -14.03
C LYS A 127 10.72 -11.83 -14.85
N ARG A 128 10.02 -10.90 -14.19
CA ARG A 128 8.97 -10.05 -14.78
C ARG A 128 9.24 -8.56 -14.56
N GLY A 129 10.51 -8.19 -14.39
CA GLY A 129 10.92 -6.84 -14.00
C GLY A 129 11.17 -6.74 -12.50
N LEU A 130 11.02 -5.54 -11.94
CA LEU A 130 11.16 -5.32 -10.50
C LEU A 130 9.97 -5.92 -9.75
N MET A 131 10.26 -6.84 -8.84
CA MET A 131 9.27 -7.63 -8.12
C MET A 131 9.44 -7.49 -6.61
N SER A 132 8.35 -7.44 -5.87
CA SER A 132 8.34 -7.46 -4.41
C SER A 132 7.36 -8.50 -3.88
N TYR A 133 7.74 -9.20 -2.82
CA TYR A 133 6.86 -10.13 -2.11
C TYR A 133 6.08 -9.41 -1.02
N TYR A 134 4.85 -9.85 -0.80
CA TYR A 134 4.02 -9.38 0.30
C TYR A 134 4.53 -9.95 1.62
N HIS A 135 4.59 -9.09 2.64
CA HIS A 135 4.64 -9.55 4.03
C HIS A 135 3.28 -10.12 4.44
N LYS A 136 3.25 -10.91 5.52
CA LYS A 136 2.10 -11.75 5.94
C LYS A 136 0.74 -11.02 5.85
N ASP A 137 -0.27 -11.75 5.41
CA ASP A 137 -1.71 -11.44 5.50
C ASP A 137 -2.21 -10.19 4.76
N ILE A 138 -1.60 -9.79 3.63
CA ILE A 138 -2.29 -8.87 2.72
C ILE A 138 -3.53 -9.54 2.14
N ILE A 139 -4.68 -8.93 2.42
CA ILE A 139 -6.00 -9.41 1.98
C ILE A 139 -6.46 -8.56 0.80
N PRO A 140 -6.95 -9.18 -0.29
CA PRO A 140 -7.65 -8.47 -1.36
C PRO A 140 -8.83 -7.65 -0.83
N THR A 141 -8.85 -6.35 -1.13
CA THR A 141 -9.93 -5.43 -0.76
C THR A 141 -10.69 -4.93 -1.97
N LEU A 142 -11.95 -4.53 -1.75
CA LEU A 142 -12.83 -3.97 -2.77
C LEU A 142 -13.03 -2.47 -2.52
N THR A 143 -13.34 -1.73 -3.57
CA THR A 143 -13.73 -0.32 -3.42
C THR A 143 -15.18 -0.21 -2.93
N PRO A 144 -15.59 0.83 -2.16
CA PRO A 144 -16.97 0.98 -1.69
C PRO A 144 -18.03 0.95 -2.79
N GLU A 145 -17.66 1.39 -4.00
CA GLU A 145 -18.51 1.42 -5.18
C GLU A 145 -18.63 0.05 -5.88
N ASP A 146 -17.83 -0.96 -5.50
CA ASP A 146 -17.94 -2.31 -6.07
C ASP A 146 -19.30 -2.93 -5.71
N LYS A 147 -20.00 -3.49 -6.69
CA LYS A 147 -21.30 -4.14 -6.48
C LYS A 147 -21.26 -5.27 -5.44
N ASN A 148 -20.12 -5.93 -5.27
CA ASN A 148 -19.89 -7.00 -4.31
C ASN A 148 -19.35 -6.48 -2.97
N PHE A 149 -19.07 -5.18 -2.85
CA PHE A 149 -18.47 -4.56 -1.66
C PHE A 149 -19.23 -4.93 -0.39
N LYS A 150 -20.56 -4.74 -0.36
CA LYS A 150 -21.38 -5.04 0.84
C LYS A 150 -21.25 -6.49 1.30
N SER A 151 -21.28 -7.44 0.36
CA SER A 151 -21.16 -8.86 0.67
C SER A 151 -19.75 -9.22 1.14
N TRP A 152 -18.72 -8.67 0.48
CA TRP A 152 -17.33 -8.85 0.88
C TRP A 152 -17.07 -8.26 2.26
N TYR A 153 -17.47 -7.00 2.49
CA TYR A 153 -17.28 -6.26 3.74
C TYR A 153 -17.93 -6.99 4.92
N LYS A 154 -19.16 -7.48 4.75
CA LYS A 154 -19.83 -8.30 5.78
C LYS A 154 -19.07 -9.58 6.09
N LYS A 155 -18.47 -10.25 5.10
CA LYS A 155 -17.69 -11.49 5.30
C LYS A 155 -16.36 -11.22 6.01
N GLN A 156 -15.73 -10.08 5.76
CA GLN A 156 -14.43 -9.75 6.36
C GLN A 156 -14.56 -9.18 7.78
N PHE A 157 -15.64 -8.46 8.06
CA PHE A 157 -15.77 -7.68 9.29
C PHE A 157 -16.98 -8.02 10.16
N GLY A 158 -18.02 -8.64 9.61
CA GLY A 158 -19.24 -9.06 10.34
C GLY A 158 -19.09 -10.44 10.97
#